data_AF-A0A1F9PDU0-F1
#
_entry.id   AF-A0A1F9PDU0-F1
#
_cell.length_a   1.000
_cell.length_b   1.000
_cell.length_c   1.000
_cell.angle_alpha   90.00
_cell.angle_beta   90.00
_cell.angle_gamma   90.00
#
_symmetry.space_group_name_H-M   'P 1'
#
loop_
_entity.id
_entity.type
_entity.pdbx_description
1 polymer ?
#
loop_
_entity_poly.entity_id
_entity_poly.type
_entity_poly.pdbx_seq_one_letter_code
_entity_poly.pdbx_strand_id
1 'polypeptide(L)'
;MTYRKIEHIASGQLKTGKARTEVFQAYLATCLGVALYDAVTKTGGLIHILLPEPPGFSEVEFPEKYASTGIPLLIHELIKLGADPSNLKACIAGGALVGPVSRQDIDLDIGGRSADIAVSILESAGIRIIKSETGGFFTCTLELNMDTGETTINPAWMDLYKPESTFAAPTMQDIFNTIDTLKPIPQTALKILRMFQSSKSTIMEITNELTKDQVLSGQTLKLCNSALFAGLLKIDSLKDAVLLLGEDMLVKSIITAAVHNYYTQTGTSGYSLCKGGLFFHAVGVAVLAEKIAEKSGRCPPKSAYTAGLLHDIGKVILDQYVSGSSPLFFRKLSKETETLITSEKKVFGITHCETGAILAKKWHFSDNLSEAIQFHHIPETATEHKPLAFIIYLADLIMEKFNAGFDMEKMQTKSLETALNHLGLTMSDLHGFVDLIPVNAINLDDMLASQKA
;
A
#
# COMPACT_ATOMS: atom_id res chain seq x y z
N MET A 1 -13.13 20.91 24.37
CA MET A 1 -12.52 19.67 23.84
C MET A 1 -11.20 20.05 23.21
N THR A 2 -10.09 19.72 23.86
CA THR A 2 -8.74 19.99 23.36
C THR A 2 -8.49 19.06 22.18
N TYR A 3 -8.36 19.59 20.97
CA TYR A 3 -7.98 18.81 19.79
C TYR A 3 -6.58 18.23 20.04
N ARG A 4 -6.49 16.91 20.29
CA ARG A 4 -5.21 16.19 20.33
C ARG A 4 -4.87 15.78 18.91
N LYS A 5 -3.67 16.12 18.45
CA LYS A 5 -3.20 15.78 17.11
C LYS A 5 -2.81 14.29 17.11
N ILE A 6 -3.48 13.49 16.28
CA ILE A 6 -3.13 12.07 16.10
C ILE A 6 -2.02 11.98 15.06
N GLU A 7 -0.98 11.25 15.40
CA GLU A 7 0.12 10.90 14.52
C GLU A 7 0.08 9.41 14.21
N HIS A 8 -0.09 9.08 12.94
CA HIS A 8 -0.19 7.69 12.52
C HIS A 8 1.20 7.13 12.26
N ILE A 9 1.50 5.99 12.88
CA ILE A 9 2.73 5.24 12.67
C ILE A 9 2.47 4.19 11.59
N ALA A 10 3.05 4.41 10.42
CA ALA A 10 2.92 3.49 9.29
C ALA A 10 3.62 2.17 9.59
N SER A 11 3.23 1.12 8.87
CA SER A 11 3.79 -0.21 9.05
C SER A 11 5.26 -0.26 8.62
N GLY A 12 6.06 -1.03 9.35
CA GLY A 12 7.51 -1.05 9.16
C GLY A 12 8.17 0.27 9.53
N GLN A 13 7.55 1.10 10.37
CA GLN A 13 8.15 2.32 10.90
C GLN A 13 8.10 2.34 12.43
N LEU A 14 8.99 3.12 13.01
CA LEU A 14 8.94 3.50 14.41
C LEU A 14 8.98 5.01 14.54
N LYS A 15 8.37 5.51 15.61
CA LYS A 15 8.54 6.90 16.01
C LYS A 15 8.75 7.01 17.51
N THR A 16 9.66 7.90 17.88
CA THR A 16 10.01 8.20 19.26
C THR A 16 9.95 9.69 19.52
N GLY A 17 9.75 10.07 20.78
CA GLY A 17 9.74 11.48 21.17
C GLY A 17 9.63 11.68 22.67
N LYS A 18 9.72 12.95 23.07
CA LYS A 18 9.41 13.41 24.44
C LYS A 18 7.97 13.91 24.51
N ALA A 19 7.51 14.20 25.73
CA ALA A 19 6.15 14.65 26.00
C ALA A 19 5.69 15.79 25.08
N ARG A 20 4.57 15.52 24.40
CA ARG A 20 3.88 16.39 23.45
C ARG A 20 2.39 16.12 23.52
N THR A 21 1.59 17.04 23.03
CA THR A 21 0.11 16.91 22.97
C THR A 21 -0.39 15.97 21.86
N GLU A 22 0.50 15.13 21.33
CA GLU A 22 0.26 14.21 20.22
C GLU A 22 -0.09 12.80 20.72
N VAL A 23 -0.86 12.06 19.93
CA VAL A 23 -1.15 10.64 20.17
C VAL A 23 -0.53 9.84 19.03
N PHE A 24 0.38 8.92 19.33
CA PHE A 24 0.87 7.98 18.34
C PHE A 24 -0.15 6.85 18.17
N GLN A 25 -0.51 6.51 16.95
CA GLN A 25 -1.51 5.49 16.66
C GLN A 25 -1.07 4.57 15.54
N ALA A 26 -1.23 3.26 15.73
CA ALA A 26 -1.11 2.25 14.68
C ALA A 26 -2.42 1.48 14.52
N TYR A 27 -2.76 1.14 13.27
CA TYR A 27 -3.83 0.20 12.95
C TYR A 27 -3.22 -1.18 12.73
N LEU A 28 -3.77 -2.20 13.40
CA LEU A 28 -3.13 -3.50 13.56
C LEU A 28 -4.06 -4.64 13.14
N ALA A 29 -3.46 -5.60 12.45
CA ALA A 29 -4.06 -6.84 11.95
C ALA A 29 -3.09 -8.00 12.24
N THR A 30 -2.54 -8.65 11.22
CA THR A 30 -1.48 -9.67 11.37
C THR A 30 -0.13 -9.08 11.78
N CYS A 31 0.11 -7.82 11.47
CA CYS A 31 1.23 -7.03 11.99
C CYS A 31 1.12 -6.77 13.50
N LEU A 32 2.25 -6.40 14.13
CA LEU A 32 2.34 -6.20 15.58
C LEU A 32 2.70 -4.74 15.91
N GLY A 33 1.96 -4.12 16.83
CA GLY A 33 2.31 -2.82 17.40
C GLY A 33 2.93 -2.98 18.77
N VAL A 34 4.04 -2.28 19.03
CA VAL A 34 4.66 -2.20 20.35
C VAL A 34 4.83 -0.73 20.73
N ALA A 35 4.16 -0.30 21.80
CA ALA A 35 4.33 1.02 22.38
C ALA A 35 5.16 0.92 23.67
N LEU A 36 6.18 1.76 23.78
CA LEU A 36 7.05 1.88 24.94
C LEU A 36 6.98 3.29 25.50
N TYR A 37 6.87 3.43 26.82
CA TYR A 37 6.83 4.74 27.47
C TYR A 37 7.51 4.72 28.84
N ASP A 38 8.33 5.74 29.09
CA ASP A 38 8.93 6.09 30.38
C ASP A 38 8.22 7.34 30.93
N ALA A 39 7.46 7.16 32.00
CA ALA A 39 6.69 8.24 32.64
C ALA A 39 7.53 9.23 33.44
N VAL A 40 8.76 8.86 33.83
CA VAL A 40 9.67 9.73 34.59
C VAL A 40 10.28 10.77 33.64
N THR A 41 10.83 10.31 32.53
CA THR A 41 11.49 11.18 31.54
C THR A 41 10.50 11.73 30.51
N LYS A 42 9.25 11.23 30.55
CA LYS A 42 8.20 11.50 29.58
C LYS A 42 8.68 11.25 28.15
N THR A 43 9.32 10.11 27.95
CA THR A 43 9.88 9.70 26.66
C THR A 43 9.15 8.44 26.22
N GLY A 44 8.74 8.39 24.97
CA GLY A 44 8.00 7.24 24.47
C GLY A 44 8.11 7.07 22.97
N GLY A 45 7.61 5.95 22.51
CA GLY A 45 7.58 5.63 21.10
C GLY A 45 6.67 4.46 20.80
N LEU A 46 6.34 4.35 19.52
CA LEU A 46 5.52 3.27 19.00
C LEU A 46 6.21 2.74 17.74
N ILE A 47 6.36 1.42 17.65
CA ILE A 47 6.84 0.71 16.47
C ILE A 47 5.74 -0.17 15.92
N HIS A 48 5.67 -0.25 14.60
CA HIS A 48 4.76 -1.10 13.85
C HIS A 48 5.56 -2.14 13.06
N ILE A 49 5.53 -3.38 13.53
CA ILE A 49 6.34 -4.52 13.07
C ILE A 49 5.54 -5.36 12.07
N LEU A 50 6.22 -5.81 11.01
CA LEU A 50 5.63 -6.60 9.92
C LEU A 50 5.95 -8.09 10.03
N LEU A 51 7.17 -8.43 10.43
CA LEU A 51 7.70 -9.80 10.36
C LEU A 51 8.40 -10.20 11.67
N PRO A 52 8.55 -11.50 11.96
CA PRO A 52 9.26 -11.96 13.15
C PRO A 52 10.77 -11.72 13.05
N GLU A 53 11.40 -12.17 11.96
CA GLU A 53 12.85 -12.24 11.80
C GLU A 53 13.31 -11.90 10.37
N PRO A 54 14.51 -11.30 10.19
CA PRO A 54 15.08 -11.06 8.88
C PRO A 54 15.46 -12.37 8.18
N PRO A 55 15.45 -12.39 6.83
CA PRO A 55 15.90 -13.54 6.07
C PRO A 55 17.44 -13.62 6.09
N GLY A 56 17.98 -14.62 6.79
CA GLY A 56 19.42 -14.93 6.80
C GLY A 56 20.25 -14.08 7.77
N PHE A 57 21.59 -14.13 7.61
CA PHE A 57 22.57 -13.54 8.53
C PHE A 57 23.25 -12.26 8.00
N SER A 58 22.77 -11.68 6.89
CA SER A 58 23.35 -10.45 6.30
C SER A 58 22.89 -9.17 7.02
N GLU A 59 23.57 -8.04 6.76
CA GLU A 59 23.16 -6.72 7.25
C GLU A 59 21.70 -6.44 6.86
N VAL A 60 20.89 -6.03 7.85
CA VAL A 60 19.46 -5.77 7.68
C VAL A 60 19.27 -4.32 7.26
N GLU A 61 18.82 -4.11 6.02
CA GLU A 61 18.64 -2.76 5.44
C GLU A 61 17.51 -1.97 6.13
N PHE A 62 16.49 -2.67 6.66
CA PHE A 62 15.31 -2.07 7.33
C PHE A 62 14.98 -2.80 8.65
N PRO A 63 15.77 -2.60 9.71
CA PRO A 63 15.65 -3.34 10.97
C PRO A 63 14.30 -3.14 11.68
N GLU A 64 13.64 -2.01 11.49
CA GLU A 64 12.35 -1.67 12.11
C GLU A 64 11.17 -2.56 11.65
N LYS A 65 11.32 -3.28 10.53
CA LYS A 65 10.28 -4.18 10.01
C LYS A 65 10.14 -5.48 10.81
N TYR A 66 11.20 -5.91 11.49
CA TYR A 66 11.24 -7.22 12.14
C TYR A 66 11.16 -7.08 13.66
N ALA A 67 10.44 -7.98 14.33
CA ALA A 67 10.36 -7.98 15.79
C ALA A 67 11.76 -8.11 16.42
N SER A 68 12.57 -9.02 15.87
CA SER A 68 13.93 -9.32 16.33
C SER A 68 14.92 -8.16 16.28
N THR A 69 14.76 -7.23 15.33
CA THR A 69 15.69 -6.10 15.14
C THR A 69 15.07 -4.75 15.46
N GLY A 70 13.77 -4.58 15.25
CA GLY A 70 13.05 -3.32 15.42
C GLY A 70 12.76 -2.98 16.88
N ILE A 71 12.46 -3.97 17.72
CA ILE A 71 12.22 -3.72 19.15
C ILE A 71 13.52 -3.30 19.85
N PRO A 72 14.68 -3.97 19.65
CA PRO A 72 15.95 -3.47 20.16
C PRO A 72 16.27 -2.05 19.66
N LEU A 73 15.97 -1.75 18.40
CA LEU A 73 16.15 -0.41 17.84
C LEU A 73 15.28 0.63 18.53
N LEU A 74 13.99 0.35 18.76
CA LEU A 74 13.08 1.24 19.48
C LEU A 74 13.60 1.54 20.89
N ILE A 75 14.01 0.50 21.63
CA ILE A 75 14.57 0.65 22.98
C ILE A 75 15.80 1.56 22.95
N HIS A 76 16.71 1.32 22.01
CA HIS A 76 17.93 2.12 21.84
C HIS A 76 17.63 3.61 21.56
N GLU A 77 16.68 3.90 20.67
CA GLU A 77 16.29 5.28 20.38
C GLU A 77 15.66 5.99 21.59
N LEU A 78 14.88 5.27 22.41
CA LEU A 78 14.33 5.83 23.64
C LEU A 78 15.42 6.13 24.69
N ILE A 79 16.41 5.24 24.83
CA ILE A 79 17.56 5.46 25.71
C ILE A 79 18.35 6.69 25.26
N LYS A 80 18.58 6.87 23.95
CA LYS A 80 19.24 8.08 23.41
C LYS A 80 18.47 9.36 23.75
N LEU A 81 17.14 9.30 23.78
CA LEU A 81 16.30 10.42 24.19
C LEU A 81 16.29 10.64 25.71
N GLY A 82 16.90 9.74 26.47
CA GLY A 82 17.10 9.82 27.91
C GLY A 82 16.15 8.94 28.73
N ALA A 83 15.42 8.02 28.11
CA ALA A 83 14.59 7.05 28.83
C ALA A 83 15.45 6.08 29.65
N ASP A 84 14.98 5.73 30.83
CA ASP A 84 15.57 4.66 31.64
C ASP A 84 14.88 3.32 31.31
N PRO A 85 15.63 2.28 30.88
CA PRO A 85 15.05 0.97 30.58
C PRO A 85 14.20 0.38 31.72
N SER A 86 14.58 0.64 32.97
CA SER A 86 13.85 0.14 34.15
C SER A 86 12.48 0.81 34.36
N ASN A 87 12.27 1.98 33.76
CA ASN A 87 11.02 2.73 33.83
C ASN A 87 10.11 2.50 32.61
N LEU A 88 10.64 1.87 31.55
CA LEU A 88 9.86 1.58 30.35
C LEU A 88 8.76 0.57 30.65
N LYS A 89 7.57 0.89 30.14
CA LYS A 89 6.40 0.01 30.14
C LYS A 89 5.99 -0.25 28.71
N ALA A 90 5.63 -1.51 28.43
CA ALA A 90 5.23 -1.94 27.10
C ALA A 90 3.73 -2.20 26.99
N CYS A 91 3.13 -1.77 25.89
CA CYS A 91 1.81 -2.19 25.44
C CYS A 91 1.94 -2.83 24.06
N ILE A 92 1.34 -4.01 23.89
CA ILE A 92 1.45 -4.80 22.66
C ILE A 92 0.06 -5.11 22.13
N ALA A 93 -0.13 -5.02 20.82
CA ALA A 93 -1.38 -5.37 20.15
C ALA A 93 -1.14 -5.89 18.73
N GLY A 94 -2.11 -6.60 18.16
CA GLY A 94 -2.06 -7.10 16.78
C GLY A 94 -1.70 -8.58 16.71
N GLY A 95 -0.95 -9.01 15.70
CA GLY A 95 -0.59 -10.41 15.53
C GLY A 95 -1.78 -11.35 15.28
N ALA A 96 -2.91 -10.81 14.81
CA ALA A 96 -4.14 -11.56 14.59
C ALA A 96 -4.13 -12.35 13.26
N LEU A 97 -4.88 -13.44 13.21
CA LEU A 97 -5.21 -14.15 11.97
C LEU A 97 -6.50 -13.53 11.40
N VAL A 98 -6.37 -12.60 10.46
CA VAL A 98 -7.51 -11.81 9.95
C VAL A 98 -8.08 -12.40 8.66
N GLY A 99 -9.38 -12.72 8.66
CA GLY A 99 -10.12 -13.24 7.50
C GLY A 99 -10.52 -14.72 7.64
N PRO A 100 -11.13 -15.35 6.61
CA PRO A 100 -11.30 -16.80 6.64
C PRO A 100 -9.91 -17.45 6.64
N VAL A 101 -9.50 -17.95 7.80
CA VAL A 101 -8.17 -18.46 8.05
C VAL A 101 -7.95 -19.75 7.25
N SER A 102 -6.98 -19.75 6.34
CA SER A 102 -6.56 -20.95 5.63
C SER A 102 -5.61 -21.78 6.50
N ARG A 103 -5.44 -23.07 6.17
CA ARG A 103 -4.47 -23.93 6.86
C ARG A 103 -3.04 -23.39 6.76
N GLN A 104 -2.72 -22.77 5.64
CA GLN A 104 -1.41 -22.16 5.39
C GLN A 104 -1.17 -20.90 6.23
N ASP A 105 -2.21 -20.09 6.51
CA ASP A 105 -2.08 -18.94 7.42
C ASP A 105 -1.78 -19.38 8.86
N ILE A 106 -2.38 -20.50 9.28
CA ILE A 106 -2.12 -21.13 10.59
C ILE A 106 -0.70 -21.71 10.63
N ASP A 107 -0.25 -22.33 9.54
CA ASP A 107 1.08 -22.93 9.47
C ASP A 107 2.20 -21.86 9.44
N LEU A 108 1.95 -20.70 8.82
CA LEU A 108 2.92 -19.60 8.75
C LEU A 108 2.98 -18.78 10.05
N ASP A 109 1.82 -18.55 10.68
CA ASP A 109 1.63 -17.82 11.95
C ASP A 109 2.57 -16.61 12.15
N ILE A 110 2.63 -15.74 11.14
CA ILE A 110 3.56 -14.60 11.12
C ILE A 110 3.30 -13.67 12.32
N GLY A 111 2.02 -13.43 12.60
CA GLY A 111 1.58 -12.57 13.71
C GLY A 111 1.90 -13.15 15.08
N GLY A 112 1.60 -14.43 15.31
CA GLY A 112 1.92 -15.13 16.55
C GLY A 112 3.43 -15.17 16.80
N ARG A 113 4.22 -15.56 15.80
CA ARG A 113 5.70 -15.57 15.89
C ARG A 113 6.29 -14.18 16.19
N SER A 114 5.73 -13.13 15.59
CA SER A 114 6.19 -11.76 15.86
C SER A 114 5.89 -11.34 17.30
N ALA A 115 4.70 -11.70 17.81
CA ALA A 115 4.32 -11.45 19.20
C ALA A 115 5.24 -12.20 20.18
N ASP A 116 5.54 -13.47 19.91
CA ASP A 116 6.42 -14.29 20.76
C ASP A 116 7.83 -13.71 20.86
N ILE A 117 8.40 -13.29 19.73
CA ILE A 117 9.71 -12.62 19.70
C ILE A 117 9.66 -11.30 20.46
N ALA A 118 8.59 -10.52 20.27
CA ALA A 118 8.44 -9.25 20.97
C ALA A 118 8.41 -9.43 22.49
N VAL A 119 7.64 -10.40 22.97
CA VAL A 119 7.58 -10.76 24.39
C VAL A 119 8.97 -11.16 24.89
N SER A 120 9.64 -12.07 24.17
CA SER A 120 10.98 -12.55 24.55
C SER A 120 12.01 -11.44 24.68
N ILE A 121 12.03 -10.47 23.75
CA ILE A 121 12.96 -9.34 23.77
C ILE A 121 12.64 -8.38 24.91
N LEU A 122 11.36 -8.05 25.12
CA LEU A 122 10.95 -7.14 26.18
C LEU A 122 11.26 -7.72 27.56
N GLU A 123 11.00 -9.02 27.77
CA GLU A 123 11.35 -9.72 29.00
C GLU A 123 12.87 -9.75 29.22
N SER A 124 13.65 -10.05 28.18
CA SER A 124 15.12 -10.05 28.25
C SER A 124 15.69 -8.66 28.55
N ALA A 125 15.02 -7.60 28.10
CA ALA A 125 15.37 -6.21 28.39
C ALA A 125 14.86 -5.72 29.76
N GLY A 126 14.13 -6.55 30.53
CA GLY A 126 13.54 -6.17 31.81
C GLY A 126 12.36 -5.18 31.70
N ILE A 127 11.77 -5.03 30.52
CA ILE A 127 10.67 -4.10 30.26
C ILE A 127 9.34 -4.80 30.56
N ARG A 128 8.56 -4.22 31.47
CA ARG A 128 7.28 -4.80 31.88
C ARG A 128 6.21 -4.56 30.83
N ILE A 129 5.58 -5.63 30.35
CA ILE A 129 4.36 -5.57 29.53
C ILE A 129 3.16 -5.29 30.45
N ILE A 130 2.55 -4.12 30.31
CA ILE A 130 1.40 -3.68 31.11
C ILE A 130 0.05 -4.02 30.48
N LYS A 131 0.02 -4.19 29.16
CA LYS A 131 -1.15 -4.56 28.39
C LYS A 131 -0.75 -5.32 27.14
N SER A 132 -1.43 -6.42 26.84
CA SER A 132 -1.23 -7.21 25.62
C SER A 132 -2.59 -7.66 25.07
N GLU A 133 -2.87 -7.34 23.81
CA GLU A 133 -3.99 -7.88 23.04
C GLU A 133 -3.47 -8.41 21.70
N THR A 134 -2.76 -9.54 21.76
CA THR A 134 -2.11 -10.19 20.62
C THR A 134 -2.84 -11.47 20.19
N GLY A 135 -2.77 -11.80 18.90
CA GLY A 135 -3.45 -12.97 18.34
C GLY A 135 -4.94 -12.72 18.07
N GLY A 136 -5.72 -13.80 18.00
CA GLY A 136 -7.16 -13.73 17.72
C GLY A 136 -7.47 -13.50 16.24
N PHE A 137 -8.68 -12.99 15.96
CA PHE A 137 -9.23 -12.90 14.59
C PHE A 137 -9.71 -11.50 14.19
N PHE A 138 -9.37 -10.48 14.99
CA PHE A 138 -9.94 -9.15 14.87
C PHE A 138 -8.85 -8.08 14.75
N THR A 139 -9.19 -6.98 14.10
CA THR A 139 -8.31 -5.82 13.94
C THR A 139 -8.51 -4.81 15.07
N CYS A 140 -7.44 -4.14 15.48
CA CYS A 140 -7.46 -3.16 16.56
C CYS A 140 -6.61 -1.93 16.21
N THR A 141 -6.73 -0.88 17.01
CA THR A 141 -5.76 0.21 17.06
C THR A 141 -4.95 0.10 18.32
N LEU A 142 -3.67 0.47 18.26
CA LEU A 142 -2.85 0.76 19.42
C LEU A 142 -2.57 2.25 19.45
N GLU A 143 -2.95 2.91 20.52
CA GLU A 143 -2.69 4.32 20.76
C GLU A 143 -1.73 4.49 21.94
N LEU A 144 -0.83 5.46 21.83
CA LEU A 144 0.03 5.95 22.89
C LEU A 144 -0.14 7.46 22.99
N ASN A 145 -0.68 7.94 24.10
CA ASN A 145 -0.72 9.35 24.41
C ASN A 145 0.67 9.82 24.88
N MET A 146 1.32 10.68 24.09
CA MET A 146 2.70 11.10 24.36
C MET A 146 2.82 12.05 25.56
N ASP A 147 1.73 12.65 26.04
CA ASP A 147 1.75 13.50 27.23
C ASP A 147 1.63 12.67 28.53
N THR A 148 0.77 11.66 28.51
CA THR A 148 0.42 10.88 29.72
C THR A 148 1.08 9.50 29.79
N GLY A 149 1.51 8.95 28.66
CA GLY A 149 1.93 7.55 28.54
C GLY A 149 0.78 6.54 28.54
N GLU A 150 -0.46 7.02 28.52
CA GLU A 150 -1.64 6.16 28.50
C GLU A 150 -1.74 5.44 27.15
N THR A 151 -1.94 4.12 27.19
CA THR A 151 -2.12 3.32 26.00
C THR A 151 -3.53 2.77 25.90
N THR A 152 -4.15 2.93 24.74
CA THR A 152 -5.50 2.42 24.47
C THR A 152 -5.42 1.39 23.35
N ILE A 153 -6.14 0.28 23.52
CA ILE A 153 -6.37 -0.67 22.43
C ILE A 153 -7.86 -0.66 22.19
N ASN A 154 -8.25 -0.17 21.02
CA ASN A 154 -9.64 -0.12 20.62
C ASN A 154 -9.86 -1.10 19.48
N PRO A 155 -10.99 -1.83 19.48
CA PRO A 155 -11.39 -2.53 18.29
C PRO A 155 -11.53 -1.52 17.14
N ALA A 156 -10.99 -1.86 15.97
CA ALA A 156 -10.92 -0.95 14.84
C ALA A 156 -12.30 -0.51 14.28
N TRP A 157 -13.41 -0.94 14.89
CA TRP A 157 -14.80 -0.54 14.61
C TRP A 157 -15.37 0.53 15.56
N MET A 158 -14.81 0.76 16.74
CA MET A 158 -15.54 1.46 17.82
C MET A 158 -15.70 2.97 17.60
N ASP A 159 -14.83 3.60 16.80
CA ASP A 159 -14.93 5.03 16.48
C ASP A 159 -15.91 5.37 15.34
N LEU A 160 -16.52 4.37 14.69
CA LEU A 160 -17.11 4.54 13.36
C LEU A 160 -18.54 4.00 13.24
N TYR A 161 -19.43 4.40 14.16
CA TYR A 161 -20.83 3.99 14.08
C TYR A 161 -21.85 5.12 14.31
N LYS A 162 -22.40 5.61 13.21
CA LYS A 162 -23.85 5.86 13.05
C LYS A 162 -24.27 5.33 11.68
N PRO A 163 -25.17 4.34 11.59
CA PRO A 163 -25.60 3.77 10.32
C PRO A 163 -26.86 4.49 9.83
N GLU A 164 -26.73 5.52 9.00
CA GLU A 164 -27.87 5.94 8.17
C GLU A 164 -27.38 6.38 6.79
N SER A 165 -27.54 5.51 5.80
CA SER A 165 -28.12 5.90 4.50
C SER A 165 -28.36 4.64 3.67
N THR A 166 -29.57 4.46 3.17
CA THR A 166 -29.86 3.58 2.04
C THR A 166 -29.03 4.03 0.84
N PHE A 167 -28.09 3.19 0.40
CA PHE A 167 -27.30 3.43 -0.80
C PHE A 167 -28.14 3.12 -2.04
N ALA A 168 -28.27 4.08 -2.97
CA ALA A 168 -28.86 3.81 -4.27
C ALA A 168 -27.74 3.35 -5.22
N ALA A 169 -27.85 2.13 -5.75
CA ALA A 169 -26.90 1.61 -6.72
C ALA A 169 -26.87 2.52 -7.97
N PRO A 170 -25.69 2.90 -8.49
CA PRO A 170 -25.58 3.68 -9.72
C PRO A 170 -26.12 2.88 -10.90
N THR A 171 -26.79 3.56 -11.84
CA THR A 171 -27.11 2.97 -13.14
C THR A 171 -25.87 2.94 -14.02
N MET A 172 -25.90 2.12 -15.09
CA MET A 172 -24.82 2.15 -16.09
C MET A 172 -24.65 3.54 -16.73
N GLN A 173 -25.73 4.30 -16.89
CA GLN A 173 -25.66 5.66 -17.39
C GLN A 173 -24.91 6.59 -16.41
N ASP A 174 -25.14 6.41 -15.10
CA ASP A 174 -24.39 7.15 -14.09
C ASP A 174 -22.90 6.85 -14.17
N ILE A 175 -22.52 5.57 -14.31
CA ILE A 175 -21.12 5.16 -14.48
C ILE A 175 -20.50 5.84 -15.71
N PHE A 176 -21.19 5.82 -16.86
CA PHE A 176 -20.70 6.50 -18.07
C PHE A 176 -20.55 8.01 -17.87
N ASN A 177 -21.51 8.66 -17.22
CA ASN A 177 -21.45 10.09 -16.91
C ASN A 177 -20.26 10.41 -16.00
N THR A 178 -19.99 9.58 -14.99
CA THR A 178 -18.82 9.75 -14.10
C THR A 178 -17.51 9.58 -14.84
N ILE A 179 -17.43 8.63 -15.78
CA ILE A 179 -16.25 8.50 -16.64
C ILE A 179 -16.03 9.77 -17.49
N ASP A 180 -17.10 10.44 -17.92
CA ASP A 180 -17.02 11.70 -18.67
C ASP A 180 -16.64 12.91 -17.80
N THR A 181 -16.92 12.88 -16.49
CA THR A 181 -16.61 14.00 -15.58
C THR A 181 -15.24 13.90 -14.93
N LEU A 182 -14.70 12.69 -14.75
CA LEU A 182 -13.34 12.49 -14.23
C LEU A 182 -12.31 13.04 -15.21
N LYS A 183 -11.27 13.72 -14.69
CA LYS A 183 -10.16 14.17 -15.52
C LYS A 183 -9.42 12.94 -16.05
N PRO A 184 -9.34 12.77 -17.39
CA PRO A 184 -8.66 11.63 -17.96
C PRO A 184 -7.14 11.73 -17.77
N ILE A 185 -6.45 10.60 -17.94
CA ILE A 185 -4.98 10.61 -18.07
C ILE A 185 -4.60 11.51 -19.27
N PRO A 186 -3.62 12.42 -19.12
CA PRO A 186 -3.20 13.31 -20.21
C PRO A 186 -2.87 12.55 -21.50
N GLN A 187 -3.32 13.04 -22.66
CA GLN A 187 -3.07 12.41 -23.96
C GLN A 187 -1.57 12.29 -24.27
N THR A 188 -0.77 13.25 -23.78
CA THR A 188 0.69 13.21 -23.81
C THR A 188 1.22 11.95 -23.13
N ALA A 189 0.73 11.63 -21.93
CA ALA A 189 1.12 10.43 -21.20
C ALA A 189 0.67 9.15 -21.90
N LEU A 190 -0.56 9.11 -22.43
CA LEU A 190 -1.05 7.95 -23.19
C LEU A 190 -0.24 7.70 -24.45
N LYS A 191 0.21 8.75 -25.14
CA LYS A 191 1.09 8.64 -26.28
C LYS A 191 2.48 8.14 -25.87
N ILE A 192 3.06 8.68 -24.80
CA ILE A 192 4.34 8.21 -24.26
C ILE A 192 4.26 6.74 -23.85
N LEU A 193 3.15 6.32 -23.23
CA LEU A 193 2.91 4.93 -22.87
C LEU A 193 2.93 4.02 -24.11
N ARG A 194 2.25 4.40 -25.20
CA ARG A 194 2.29 3.65 -26.46
C ARG A 194 3.70 3.59 -27.05
N MET A 195 4.43 4.71 -27.01
CA MET A 195 5.82 4.77 -27.47
C MET A 195 6.72 3.81 -26.68
N PHE A 196 6.57 3.81 -25.35
CA PHE A 196 7.28 2.94 -24.42
C PHE A 196 7.04 1.45 -24.68
N GLN A 197 5.79 1.08 -24.91
CA GLN A 197 5.40 -0.31 -25.18
C GLN A 197 5.90 -0.79 -26.55
N SER A 198 5.94 0.09 -27.55
CA SER A 198 6.32 -0.29 -28.92
C SER A 198 7.81 -0.64 -29.10
N SER A 199 8.67 -0.27 -28.15
CA SER A 199 10.15 -0.40 -28.19
C SER A 199 10.82 0.16 -29.46
N LYS A 200 10.11 0.96 -30.26
CA LYS A 200 10.60 1.56 -31.51
C LYS A 200 10.96 3.04 -31.37
N SER A 201 10.51 3.68 -30.30
CA SER A 201 10.74 5.10 -30.05
C SER A 201 12.04 5.34 -29.31
N THR A 202 12.71 6.44 -29.63
CA THR A 202 13.91 6.88 -28.92
C THR A 202 13.52 7.71 -27.69
N ILE A 203 14.38 7.72 -26.67
CA ILE A 203 14.20 8.58 -25.49
C ILE A 203 14.05 10.07 -25.84
N MET A 204 14.71 10.53 -26.91
CA MET A 204 14.56 11.91 -27.39
C MET A 204 13.15 12.21 -27.86
N GLU A 205 12.52 11.28 -28.60
CA GLU A 205 11.12 11.44 -29.03
C GLU A 205 10.18 11.46 -27.83
N ILE A 206 10.43 10.64 -26.81
CA ILE A 206 9.64 10.61 -25.58
C ILE A 206 9.77 11.93 -24.81
N THR A 207 10.99 12.42 -24.60
CA THR A 207 11.22 13.71 -23.92
C THR A 207 10.63 14.89 -24.70
N ASN A 208 10.74 14.89 -26.03
CA ASN A 208 10.11 15.90 -26.88
C ASN A 208 8.58 15.86 -26.80
N GLU A 209 7.98 14.68 -26.66
CA GLU A 209 6.55 14.59 -26.42
C GLU A 209 6.17 15.13 -25.04
N LEU A 210 6.93 14.75 -23.99
CA LEU A 210 6.69 15.18 -22.62
C LEU A 210 6.76 16.71 -22.46
N THR A 211 7.75 17.36 -23.09
CA THR A 211 7.93 18.82 -23.00
C THR A 211 6.76 19.64 -23.53
N LYS A 212 5.85 19.04 -24.31
CA LYS A 212 4.60 19.68 -24.75
C LYS A 212 3.60 19.86 -23.60
N ASP A 213 3.77 19.11 -22.51
CA ASP A 213 2.95 19.17 -21.31
C ASP A 213 3.81 19.62 -20.12
N GLN A 214 3.75 20.92 -19.82
CA GLN A 214 4.55 21.53 -18.76
C GLN A 214 4.14 21.02 -17.36
N VAL A 215 2.86 20.69 -17.16
CA VAL A 215 2.36 20.19 -15.86
C VAL A 215 2.90 18.78 -15.62
N LEU A 216 2.74 17.89 -16.61
CA LEU A 216 3.25 16.53 -16.52
C LEU A 216 4.77 16.50 -16.43
N SER A 217 5.47 17.39 -17.13
CA SER A 217 6.93 17.56 -17.02
C SER A 217 7.36 17.90 -15.60
N GLY A 218 6.72 18.89 -14.96
CA GLY A 218 7.03 19.28 -13.59
C GLY A 218 6.71 18.18 -12.58
N GLN A 219 5.59 17.48 -12.76
CA GLN A 219 5.22 16.33 -11.92
C GLN A 219 6.18 15.15 -12.07
N THR A 220 6.63 14.89 -13.29
CA THR A 220 7.65 13.86 -13.59
C THR A 220 8.95 14.17 -12.85
N LEU A 221 9.44 15.41 -12.94
CA LEU A 221 10.65 15.83 -12.22
C LEU A 221 10.47 15.73 -10.70
N LYS A 222 9.29 16.10 -10.18
CA LYS A 222 8.98 15.93 -8.75
C LYS A 222 9.04 14.46 -8.32
N LEU A 223 8.49 13.54 -9.13
CA LEU A 223 8.60 12.11 -8.86
C LEU A 223 10.02 11.59 -9.00
N CYS A 224 10.79 12.02 -10.01
CA CYS A 224 12.19 11.63 -10.19
C CYS A 224 13.04 11.98 -8.95
N ASN A 225 12.74 13.09 -8.27
CA ASN A 225 13.40 13.53 -7.04
C ASN A 225 12.81 12.91 -5.76
N SER A 226 11.78 12.08 -5.85
CA SER A 226 11.20 11.41 -4.68
C SER A 226 12.05 10.22 -4.26
N ALA A 227 11.93 9.84 -2.99
CA ALA A 227 12.57 8.63 -2.43
C ALA A 227 12.24 7.35 -3.22
N LEU A 228 11.17 7.35 -4.04
CA LEU A 228 10.79 6.24 -4.91
C LEU A 228 11.69 6.07 -6.14
N PHE A 229 12.31 7.15 -6.63
CA PHE A 229 13.04 7.14 -7.91
C PHE A 229 14.49 7.65 -7.83
N ALA A 230 14.86 8.49 -6.85
CA ALA A 230 16.25 8.92 -6.65
C ALA A 230 16.53 9.40 -5.21
N GLY A 231 17.60 8.90 -4.60
CA GLY A 231 17.90 9.11 -3.17
C GLY A 231 19.14 9.94 -2.82
N LEU A 232 19.90 10.51 -3.77
CA LEU A 232 21.19 11.16 -3.43
C LEU A 232 21.55 12.42 -4.25
N LEU A 233 20.95 12.65 -5.42
CA LEU A 233 21.28 13.76 -6.31
C LEU A 233 20.01 14.46 -6.80
N LYS A 234 20.05 15.80 -6.88
CA LYS A 234 18.94 16.63 -7.35
C LYS A 234 18.85 16.58 -8.88
N ILE A 235 17.68 16.25 -9.40
CA ILE A 235 17.36 16.20 -10.83
C ILE A 235 16.62 17.49 -11.20
N ASP A 236 17.30 18.41 -11.90
CA ASP A 236 16.75 19.73 -12.26
C ASP A 236 16.19 19.80 -13.69
N SER A 237 16.49 18.81 -14.54
CA SER A 237 15.97 18.74 -15.91
C SER A 237 15.69 17.32 -16.38
N LEU A 238 14.88 17.18 -17.45
CA LEU A 238 14.61 15.88 -18.08
C LEU A 238 15.88 15.24 -18.65
N LYS A 239 16.84 16.04 -19.09
CA LYS A 239 18.14 15.54 -19.56
C LYS A 239 18.92 14.92 -18.41
N ASP A 240 18.91 15.57 -17.25
CA ASP A 240 19.54 15.04 -16.03
C ASP A 240 18.84 13.76 -15.58
N ALA A 241 17.50 13.72 -15.69
CA ALA A 241 16.73 12.52 -15.38
C ALA A 241 17.13 11.33 -16.28
N VAL A 242 17.27 11.53 -17.59
CA VAL A 242 17.76 10.49 -18.50
C VAL A 242 19.18 10.05 -18.13
N LEU A 243 20.08 10.99 -17.84
CA LEU A 243 21.48 10.69 -17.54
C LEU A 243 21.65 9.92 -16.22
N LEU A 244 20.88 10.30 -15.18
CA LEU A 244 21.03 9.78 -13.82
C LEU A 244 20.18 8.54 -13.55
N LEU A 245 18.97 8.45 -14.12
CA LEU A 245 18.03 7.36 -13.88
C LEU A 245 17.96 6.35 -15.04
N GLY A 246 18.36 6.76 -16.24
CA GLY A 246 18.16 6.00 -17.47
C GLY A 246 16.76 6.18 -18.08
N GLU A 247 16.64 5.73 -19.32
CA GLU A 247 15.41 5.85 -20.12
C GLU A 247 14.22 5.13 -19.46
N ASP A 248 14.42 3.90 -19.02
CA ASP A 248 13.34 3.06 -18.53
C ASP A 248 12.68 3.64 -17.27
N MET A 249 13.51 4.12 -16.33
CA MET A 249 13.04 4.73 -15.09
C MET A 249 12.36 6.08 -15.33
N LEU A 250 12.87 6.91 -16.24
CA LEU A 250 12.22 8.16 -16.61
C LEU A 250 10.81 7.90 -17.16
N VAL A 251 10.68 6.94 -18.07
CA VAL A 251 9.36 6.64 -18.67
C VAL A 251 8.37 6.13 -17.63
N LYS A 252 8.84 5.28 -16.71
CA LYS A 252 8.03 4.86 -15.54
C LYS A 252 7.58 6.08 -14.72
N SER A 253 8.50 6.99 -14.36
CA SER A 253 8.14 8.22 -13.63
C SER A 253 7.11 9.09 -14.37
N ILE A 254 7.18 9.18 -15.71
CA ILE A 254 6.19 9.91 -16.51
C ILE A 254 4.81 9.27 -16.39
N ILE A 255 4.73 7.95 -16.60
CA ILE A 255 3.45 7.22 -16.58
C ILE A 255 2.87 7.26 -15.15
N THR A 256 3.70 7.05 -14.13
CA THR A 256 3.33 7.17 -12.71
C THR A 256 2.83 8.58 -12.36
N ALA A 257 3.49 9.64 -12.84
CA ALA A 257 3.04 11.02 -12.64
C ALA A 257 1.65 11.27 -13.25
N ALA A 258 1.43 10.74 -14.45
CA ALA A 258 0.16 10.90 -15.15
C ALA A 258 -0.99 10.18 -14.45
N VAL A 259 -0.73 8.98 -13.93
CA VAL A 259 -1.71 8.15 -13.22
C VAL A 259 -1.97 8.65 -11.79
N HIS A 260 -0.98 9.25 -11.12
CA HIS A 260 -1.14 9.86 -9.80
C HIS A 260 -2.31 10.87 -9.77
N ASN A 261 -2.38 11.76 -10.76
CA ASN A 261 -3.47 12.73 -10.86
C ASN A 261 -4.84 12.06 -10.93
N TYR A 262 -4.93 10.91 -11.61
CA TYR A 262 -6.18 10.16 -11.71
C TYR A 262 -6.60 9.62 -10.34
N TYR A 263 -5.70 8.93 -9.64
CA TYR A 263 -5.97 8.38 -8.31
C TYR A 263 -6.25 9.43 -7.23
N THR A 264 -5.78 10.67 -7.40
CA THR A 264 -6.10 11.77 -6.46
C THR A 264 -7.50 12.36 -6.61
N GLN A 265 -8.30 11.90 -7.59
CA GLN A 265 -9.67 12.39 -7.81
C GLN A 265 -10.72 11.67 -6.95
N THR A 266 -10.30 10.81 -6.03
CA THR A 266 -11.17 10.24 -5.01
C THR A 266 -11.56 11.31 -3.98
N GLY A 267 -12.81 11.31 -3.52
CA GLY A 267 -13.24 12.17 -2.42
C GLY A 267 -12.43 11.88 -1.15
N THR A 268 -12.52 12.74 -0.12
CA THR A 268 -11.68 12.65 1.09
C THR A 268 -11.76 11.32 1.86
N SER A 269 -12.65 10.38 1.49
CA SER A 269 -12.79 9.13 2.25
C SER A 269 -13.55 7.95 1.61
N GLY A 270 -14.04 7.92 0.36
CA GLY A 270 -14.94 6.83 -0.10
C GLY A 270 -14.37 5.41 -0.21
N TYR A 271 -13.22 5.25 -0.85
CA TYR A 271 -12.37 4.04 -0.88
C TYR A 271 -11.45 4.00 0.33
N SER A 272 -11.49 5.04 1.18
CA SER A 272 -10.82 5.16 2.47
C SER A 272 -9.37 4.67 2.47
N LEU A 273 -8.50 5.43 1.81
CA LEU A 273 -7.12 5.57 2.26
C LEU A 273 -6.84 7.05 2.47
N CYS A 274 -6.82 7.43 3.75
CA CYS A 274 -6.17 8.67 4.16
C CYS A 274 -4.81 8.76 3.44
N LYS A 275 -4.55 9.88 2.75
CA LYS A 275 -3.22 10.26 2.26
C LYS A 275 -2.62 9.42 1.09
N GLY A 276 -3.42 9.00 0.09
CA GLY A 276 -2.86 8.56 -1.21
C GLY A 276 -2.57 7.05 -1.37
N GLY A 277 -3.13 6.21 -0.50
CA GLY A 277 -2.82 4.79 -0.47
C GLY A 277 -3.17 3.96 -1.71
N LEU A 278 -4.26 4.30 -2.43
CA LEU A 278 -4.64 3.58 -3.65
C LEU A 278 -3.59 3.75 -4.77
N PHE A 279 -2.99 4.94 -4.85
CA PHE A 279 -1.88 5.19 -5.77
C PHE A 279 -0.63 4.40 -5.36
N PHE A 280 -0.29 4.35 -4.07
CA PHE A 280 0.86 3.58 -3.59
C PHE A 280 0.69 2.08 -3.80
N HIS A 281 -0.52 1.57 -3.60
CA HIS A 281 -0.89 0.20 -3.97
C HIS A 281 -0.60 -0.06 -5.45
N ALA A 282 -1.16 0.77 -6.34
CA ALA A 282 -0.94 0.63 -7.78
C ALA A 282 0.54 0.70 -8.18
N VAL A 283 1.34 1.57 -7.55
CA VAL A 283 2.79 1.65 -7.80
C VAL A 283 3.52 0.39 -7.32
N GLY A 284 3.18 -0.13 -6.13
CA GLY A 284 3.76 -1.37 -5.62
C GLY A 284 3.40 -2.58 -6.49
N VAL A 285 2.13 -2.68 -6.91
CA VAL A 285 1.67 -3.72 -7.86
C VAL A 285 2.42 -3.59 -9.18
N ALA A 286 2.63 -2.37 -9.70
CA ALA A 286 3.40 -2.15 -10.93
C ALA A 286 4.85 -2.67 -10.83
N VAL A 287 5.55 -2.35 -9.74
CA VAL A 287 6.94 -2.79 -9.51
C VAL A 287 7.01 -4.30 -9.37
N LEU A 288 6.12 -4.91 -8.58
CA LEU A 288 6.08 -6.36 -8.41
C LEU A 288 5.69 -7.07 -9.71
N ALA A 289 4.68 -6.59 -10.42
CA ALA A 289 4.24 -7.17 -11.69
C ALA A 289 5.38 -7.19 -12.71
N GLU A 290 6.16 -6.12 -12.78
CA GLU A 290 7.35 -6.07 -13.63
C GLU A 290 8.37 -7.15 -13.25
N LYS A 291 8.69 -7.29 -11.96
CA LYS A 291 9.67 -8.26 -11.46
C LYS A 291 9.21 -9.71 -11.65
N ILE A 292 7.93 -9.96 -11.44
CA ILE A 292 7.30 -11.25 -11.71
C ILE A 292 7.34 -11.54 -13.22
N ALA A 293 7.11 -10.55 -14.08
CA ALA A 293 7.22 -10.71 -15.53
C ALA A 293 8.65 -11.00 -15.99
N GLU A 294 9.66 -10.29 -15.45
CA GLU A 294 11.08 -10.55 -15.70
C GLU A 294 11.47 -11.98 -15.31
N LYS A 295 11.05 -12.43 -14.12
CA LYS A 295 11.38 -13.74 -13.59
C LYS A 295 10.67 -14.88 -14.33
N SER A 296 9.39 -14.70 -14.63
CA SER A 296 8.57 -15.74 -15.30
C SER A 296 8.83 -15.82 -16.80
N GLY A 297 9.25 -14.72 -17.44
CA GLY A 297 9.44 -14.62 -18.88
C GLY A 297 8.17 -14.80 -19.70
N ARG A 298 6.98 -14.71 -19.07
CA ARG A 298 5.69 -15.03 -19.71
C ARG A 298 4.99 -13.83 -20.37
N CYS A 299 5.39 -12.61 -20.04
CA CYS A 299 4.90 -11.39 -20.72
C CYS A 299 5.98 -10.29 -20.70
N PRO A 300 5.86 -9.24 -21.54
CA PRO A 300 6.79 -8.14 -21.52
C PRO A 300 6.75 -7.37 -20.17
N PRO A 301 7.89 -7.16 -19.48
CA PRO A 301 7.94 -6.49 -18.17
C PRO A 301 7.30 -5.09 -18.16
N LYS A 302 7.53 -4.32 -19.23
CA LYS A 302 6.94 -2.98 -19.42
C LYS A 302 5.41 -3.01 -19.46
N SER A 303 4.82 -4.05 -20.05
CA SER A 303 3.37 -4.25 -20.08
C SER A 303 2.83 -4.63 -18.70
N ALA A 304 3.55 -5.47 -17.95
CA ALA A 304 3.20 -5.82 -16.58
C ALA A 304 3.24 -4.62 -15.64
N TYR A 305 4.28 -3.77 -15.72
CA TYR A 305 4.36 -2.52 -14.98
C TYR A 305 3.14 -1.63 -15.24
N THR A 306 2.83 -1.41 -16.51
CA THR A 306 1.69 -0.58 -16.92
C THR A 306 0.36 -1.14 -16.40
N ALA A 307 0.15 -2.45 -16.55
CA ALA A 307 -1.07 -3.10 -16.10
C ALA A 307 -1.21 -3.04 -14.57
N GLY A 308 -0.12 -3.24 -13.82
CA GLY A 308 -0.12 -3.11 -12.36
C GLY A 308 -0.43 -1.68 -11.90
N LEU A 309 0.03 -0.67 -12.62
CA LEU A 309 -0.29 0.73 -12.30
C LEU A 309 -1.76 1.09 -12.60
N LEU A 310 -2.41 0.35 -13.50
CA LEU A 310 -3.76 0.66 -14.00
C LEU A 310 -4.84 -0.32 -13.54
N HIS A 311 -4.50 -1.42 -12.87
CA HIS A 311 -5.45 -2.50 -12.55
C HIS A 311 -6.69 -2.00 -11.79
N ASP A 312 -6.48 -1.01 -10.93
CA ASP A 312 -7.45 -0.49 -9.98
C ASP A 312 -8.15 0.81 -10.40
N ILE A 313 -8.01 1.25 -11.64
CA ILE A 313 -8.57 2.53 -12.10
C ILE A 313 -10.10 2.61 -11.96
N GLY A 314 -10.79 1.46 -11.91
CA GLY A 314 -12.23 1.39 -11.68
C GLY A 314 -12.65 1.80 -10.26
N LYS A 315 -11.77 1.65 -9.27
CA LYS A 315 -12.05 2.04 -7.88
C LYS A 315 -12.28 3.55 -7.76
N VAL A 316 -11.56 4.37 -8.54
CA VAL A 316 -11.73 5.84 -8.57
C VAL A 316 -13.14 6.25 -9.03
N ILE A 317 -13.76 5.48 -9.92
CA ILE A 317 -15.14 5.73 -10.40
C ILE A 317 -16.14 5.33 -9.33
N LEU A 318 -16.01 4.13 -8.77
CA LEU A 318 -16.92 3.64 -7.73
C LEU A 318 -16.85 4.50 -6.46
N ASP A 319 -15.68 5.09 -6.17
CA ASP A 319 -15.46 6.03 -5.07
C ASP A 319 -16.42 7.23 -5.09
N GLN A 320 -16.77 7.72 -6.27
CA GLN A 320 -17.62 8.90 -6.43
C GLN A 320 -19.02 8.69 -5.84
N TYR A 321 -19.46 7.43 -5.73
CA TYR A 321 -20.78 7.09 -5.20
C TYR A 321 -20.79 6.83 -3.70
N VAL A 322 -19.68 6.36 -3.12
CA VAL A 322 -19.59 6.06 -1.68
C VAL A 322 -18.97 7.17 -0.84
N SER A 323 -18.15 8.04 -1.43
CA SER A 323 -17.34 9.02 -0.69
C SER A 323 -18.15 10.06 0.08
N GLY A 324 -19.35 10.41 -0.41
CA GLY A 324 -20.27 11.31 0.29
C GLY A 324 -21.15 10.63 1.35
N SER A 325 -21.42 9.32 1.21
CA SER A 325 -22.49 8.63 1.95
C SER A 325 -21.99 7.58 2.95
N SER A 326 -20.90 6.87 2.64
CA SER A 326 -20.25 5.93 3.54
C SER A 326 -18.73 5.99 3.35
N PRO A 327 -18.05 6.98 3.95
CA PRO A 327 -16.63 7.23 3.75
C PRO A 327 -15.69 6.16 4.38
N LEU A 328 -16.23 5.01 4.78
CA LEU A 328 -15.50 3.87 5.33
C LEU A 328 -16.07 2.56 4.77
N PHE A 329 -16.76 2.65 3.64
CA PHE A 329 -17.52 1.55 3.05
C PHE A 329 -16.65 0.30 2.87
N PHE A 330 -15.48 0.43 2.26
CA PHE A 330 -14.59 -0.70 1.98
C PHE A 330 -13.96 -1.31 3.24
N ARG A 331 -13.65 -0.48 4.24
CA ARG A 331 -13.24 -0.95 5.57
C ARG A 331 -14.34 -1.72 6.31
N LYS A 332 -15.61 -1.52 5.97
CA LYS A 332 -16.72 -2.35 6.48
C LYS A 332 -16.78 -3.69 5.73
N LEU A 333 -16.62 -3.67 4.41
CA LEU A 333 -16.59 -4.88 3.59
C LEU A 333 -15.44 -5.82 3.96
N SER A 334 -14.28 -5.28 4.37
CA SER A 334 -13.18 -6.09 4.89
C SER A 334 -13.48 -6.80 6.24
N LYS A 335 -14.65 -6.59 6.84
CA LYS A 335 -15.12 -7.35 8.02
C LYS A 335 -16.12 -8.45 7.67
N GLU A 336 -16.70 -8.42 6.48
CA GLU A 336 -17.63 -9.44 6.00
C GLU A 336 -16.84 -10.64 5.46
N THR A 337 -17.46 -11.82 5.45
CA THR A 337 -16.85 -13.06 4.91
C THR A 337 -16.83 -13.08 3.38
N GLU A 338 -17.42 -12.07 2.74
CA GLU A 338 -17.55 -11.97 1.30
C GLU A 338 -16.33 -11.28 0.69
N THR A 339 -16.02 -11.63 -0.56
CA THR A 339 -14.96 -10.96 -1.32
C THR A 339 -15.39 -9.54 -1.69
N LEU A 340 -14.42 -8.66 -1.91
CA LEU A 340 -14.71 -7.31 -2.34
C LEU A 340 -15.62 -7.28 -3.59
N ILE A 341 -15.30 -8.09 -4.60
CA ILE A 341 -16.04 -8.18 -5.85
C ILE A 341 -17.51 -8.51 -5.59
N THR A 342 -17.79 -9.43 -4.66
CA THR A 342 -19.16 -9.80 -4.31
C THR A 342 -19.89 -8.62 -3.66
N SER A 343 -19.23 -7.94 -2.75
CA SER A 343 -19.77 -6.76 -2.08
C SER A 343 -20.01 -5.60 -3.04
N GLU A 344 -19.07 -5.32 -3.95
CA GLU A 344 -19.23 -4.32 -5.00
C GLU A 344 -20.38 -4.67 -5.92
N LYS A 345 -20.50 -5.94 -6.35
CA LYS A 345 -21.62 -6.36 -7.19
C LYS A 345 -22.97 -6.18 -6.48
N LYS A 346 -23.03 -6.42 -5.17
CA LYS A 346 -24.25 -6.21 -4.37
C LYS A 346 -24.61 -4.74 -4.21
N VAL A 347 -23.61 -3.88 -4.00
CA VAL A 347 -23.84 -2.47 -3.69
C VAL A 347 -23.97 -1.60 -4.94
N PHE A 348 -23.13 -1.85 -5.93
CA PHE A 348 -23.07 -1.05 -7.16
C PHE A 348 -23.70 -1.73 -8.38
N GLY A 349 -23.96 -3.05 -8.34
CA GLY A 349 -24.38 -3.82 -9.52
C GLY A 349 -23.22 -4.12 -10.51
N ILE A 350 -22.05 -3.55 -10.26
CA ILE A 350 -20.84 -3.66 -11.07
C ILE A 350 -19.61 -3.66 -10.16
N THR A 351 -18.55 -4.33 -10.60
CA THR A 351 -17.27 -4.43 -9.88
C THR A 351 -16.29 -3.37 -10.35
N HIS A 352 -15.25 -3.09 -9.58
CA HIS A 352 -14.20 -2.17 -10.02
C HIS A 352 -13.44 -2.74 -11.24
N CYS A 353 -13.30 -4.06 -11.37
CA CYS A 353 -12.65 -4.69 -12.52
C CYS A 353 -13.47 -4.47 -13.80
N GLU A 354 -14.79 -4.70 -13.73
CA GLU A 354 -15.71 -4.42 -14.85
C GLU A 354 -15.71 -2.92 -15.21
N THR A 355 -15.76 -2.05 -14.20
CA THR A 355 -15.76 -0.59 -14.37
C THR A 355 -14.44 -0.11 -14.98
N GLY A 356 -13.30 -0.64 -14.51
CA GLY A 356 -11.97 -0.36 -15.03
C GLY A 356 -11.82 -0.82 -16.49
N ALA A 357 -12.40 -1.97 -16.85
CA ALA A 357 -12.38 -2.47 -18.23
C ALA A 357 -13.19 -1.56 -19.18
N ILE A 358 -14.34 -1.03 -18.72
CA ILE A 358 -15.12 -0.04 -19.48
C ILE A 358 -14.29 1.23 -19.71
N LEU A 359 -13.61 1.72 -18.66
CA LEU A 359 -12.73 2.88 -18.75
C LEU A 359 -11.57 2.64 -19.71
N ALA A 360 -10.89 1.49 -19.61
CA ALA A 360 -9.78 1.11 -20.46
C ALA A 360 -10.16 1.11 -21.95
N LYS A 361 -11.34 0.57 -22.29
CA LYS A 361 -11.87 0.59 -23.66
C LYS A 361 -12.15 2.01 -24.14
N LYS A 362 -12.73 2.87 -23.30
CA LYS A 362 -13.01 4.27 -23.63
C LYS A 362 -11.74 5.10 -23.84
N TRP A 363 -10.65 4.76 -23.14
CA TRP A 363 -9.33 5.37 -23.33
C TRP A 363 -8.50 4.71 -24.44
N HIS A 364 -9.08 3.75 -25.18
CA HIS A 364 -8.43 3.02 -26.26
C HIS A 364 -7.13 2.33 -25.81
N PHE A 365 -7.14 1.72 -24.62
CA PHE A 365 -6.07 0.83 -24.19
C PHE A 365 -6.09 -0.45 -25.02
N SER A 366 -4.93 -1.11 -25.10
CA SER A 366 -4.80 -2.39 -25.79
C SER A 366 -5.62 -3.49 -25.11
N ASP A 367 -5.98 -4.52 -25.86
CA ASP A 367 -6.81 -5.62 -25.38
C ASP A 367 -6.16 -6.34 -24.19
N ASN A 368 -4.83 -6.53 -24.21
CA ASN A 368 -4.10 -7.11 -23.09
C ASN A 368 -4.22 -6.31 -21.78
N LEU A 369 -4.19 -4.97 -21.83
CA LEU A 369 -4.35 -4.13 -20.65
C LEU A 369 -5.80 -4.16 -20.17
N SER A 370 -6.76 -4.05 -21.09
CA SER A 370 -8.19 -4.12 -20.77
C SER A 370 -8.55 -5.45 -20.12
N GLU A 371 -7.98 -6.55 -20.62
CA GLU A 371 -8.19 -7.90 -20.11
C GLU A 371 -7.53 -8.11 -18.73
N ALA A 372 -6.30 -7.62 -18.54
CA ALA A 372 -5.63 -7.66 -17.25
C ALA A 372 -6.41 -6.86 -16.17
N ILE A 373 -6.90 -5.67 -16.53
CA ILE A 373 -7.76 -4.86 -15.65
C ILE A 373 -9.07 -5.59 -15.35
N GLN A 374 -9.68 -6.27 -16.32
CA GLN A 374 -10.95 -6.95 -16.10
C GLN A 374 -10.84 -8.19 -15.21
N PHE A 375 -9.77 -8.98 -15.36
CA PHE A 375 -9.68 -10.32 -14.80
C PHE A 375 -8.59 -10.50 -13.75
N HIS A 376 -7.96 -9.44 -13.24
CA HIS A 376 -6.89 -9.56 -12.25
C HIS A 376 -7.30 -10.27 -10.95
N HIS A 377 -8.58 -10.31 -10.58
CA HIS A 377 -9.04 -11.13 -9.45
C HIS A 377 -9.47 -12.56 -9.81
N ILE A 378 -9.68 -12.84 -11.09
CA ILE A 378 -10.14 -14.13 -11.63
C ILE A 378 -9.35 -14.50 -12.88
N PRO A 379 -8.01 -14.58 -12.78
CA PRO A 379 -7.11 -14.64 -13.94
C PRO A 379 -7.35 -15.87 -14.84
N GLU A 380 -7.99 -16.92 -14.33
CA GLU A 380 -8.38 -18.10 -15.10
C GLU A 380 -9.41 -17.80 -16.21
N THR A 381 -10.20 -16.74 -16.05
CA THR A 381 -11.25 -16.33 -17.00
C THR A 381 -10.75 -15.48 -18.16
N ALA A 382 -9.51 -14.94 -18.08
CA ALA A 382 -8.87 -14.32 -19.22
C ALA A 382 -8.77 -15.32 -20.38
N THR A 383 -8.84 -14.87 -21.62
CA THR A 383 -8.79 -15.71 -22.83
C THR A 383 -7.43 -15.60 -23.51
N GLU A 384 -7.08 -14.43 -24.04
CA GLU A 384 -5.95 -14.25 -24.98
C GLU A 384 -4.66 -13.87 -24.25
N HIS A 385 -4.76 -13.06 -23.20
CA HIS A 385 -3.62 -12.50 -22.47
C HIS A 385 -3.52 -12.99 -21.02
N LYS A 386 -3.84 -14.28 -20.80
CA LYS A 386 -3.80 -14.96 -19.50
C LYS A 386 -2.56 -14.67 -18.65
N PRO A 387 -1.31 -14.74 -19.19
CA PRO A 387 -0.13 -14.54 -18.35
C PRO A 387 -0.09 -13.16 -17.67
N LEU A 388 -0.56 -12.12 -18.36
CA LEU A 388 -0.58 -10.78 -17.79
C LEU A 388 -1.60 -10.68 -16.64
N ALA A 389 -2.79 -11.26 -16.79
CA ALA A 389 -3.79 -11.32 -15.72
C ALA A 389 -3.27 -12.08 -14.49
N PHE A 390 -2.60 -13.23 -14.68
CA PHE A 390 -1.98 -13.99 -13.58
C PHE A 390 -0.85 -13.22 -12.88
N ILE A 391 -0.07 -12.44 -13.63
CA ILE A 391 0.99 -11.61 -13.06
C ILE A 391 0.38 -10.48 -12.21
N ILE A 392 -0.66 -9.81 -12.70
CA ILE A 392 -1.33 -8.76 -11.92
C ILE A 392 -2.00 -9.35 -10.69
N TYR A 393 -2.71 -10.49 -10.82
CA TYR A 393 -3.26 -11.21 -9.69
C TYR A 393 -2.21 -11.49 -8.60
N LEU A 394 -1.05 -12.01 -9.00
CA LEU A 394 0.00 -12.37 -8.05
C LEU A 394 0.63 -11.13 -7.40
N ALA A 395 0.91 -10.09 -8.19
CA ALA A 395 1.47 -8.83 -7.70
C ALA A 395 0.52 -8.13 -6.72
N ASP A 396 -0.78 -8.10 -7.05
CA ASP A 396 -1.83 -7.52 -6.25
C ASP A 396 -2.05 -8.30 -4.94
N LEU A 397 -2.08 -9.63 -5.01
CA LEU A 397 -2.13 -10.49 -3.83
C LEU A 397 -0.92 -10.26 -2.89
N ILE A 398 0.29 -10.11 -3.43
CA ILE A 398 1.49 -9.84 -2.63
C ILE A 398 1.39 -8.45 -1.99
N MET A 399 0.98 -7.42 -2.73
CA MET A 399 0.80 -6.08 -2.17
C MET A 399 -0.26 -6.06 -1.07
N GLU A 400 -1.41 -6.69 -1.29
CA GLU A 400 -2.49 -6.78 -0.31
C GLU A 400 -2.01 -7.50 0.96
N LYS A 401 -1.27 -8.61 0.85
CA LYS A 401 -0.88 -9.42 2.00
C LYS A 401 0.30 -8.86 2.80
N PHE A 402 1.24 -8.17 2.15
CA PHE A 402 2.53 -7.82 2.77
C PHE A 402 2.79 -6.32 2.92
N ASN A 403 1.95 -5.43 2.36
CA ASN A 403 2.03 -3.99 2.57
C ASN A 403 0.95 -3.49 3.55
N ALA A 404 1.09 -3.84 4.83
CA ALA A 404 0.10 -3.52 5.86
C ALA A 404 -0.10 -2.00 6.00
N GLY A 405 -1.35 -1.56 6.20
CA GLY A 405 -1.76 -0.15 6.24
C GLY A 405 -2.64 0.28 5.05
N PHE A 406 -2.70 -0.56 4.02
CA PHE A 406 -3.54 -0.40 2.83
C PHE A 406 -4.40 -1.64 2.53
N ASP A 407 -4.91 -2.33 3.57
CA ASP A 407 -5.82 -3.49 3.43
C ASP A 407 -7.14 -3.04 2.79
N MET A 408 -7.15 -2.99 1.46
CA MET A 408 -8.30 -2.57 0.67
C MET A 408 -9.22 -3.75 0.35
N GLU A 409 -8.66 -4.96 0.28
CA GLU A 409 -9.31 -6.10 -0.35
C GLU A 409 -9.06 -7.41 0.42
N LYS A 410 -9.82 -8.44 0.05
CA LYS A 410 -9.64 -9.82 0.50
C LYS A 410 -9.52 -10.71 -0.74
N MET A 411 -8.33 -10.76 -1.33
CA MET A 411 -8.05 -11.67 -2.43
C MET A 411 -8.10 -13.12 -1.96
N GLN A 412 -8.83 -13.96 -2.69
CA GLN A 412 -8.85 -15.40 -2.43
C GLN A 412 -7.52 -16.00 -2.90
N THR A 413 -6.83 -16.73 -2.02
CA THR A 413 -5.60 -17.47 -2.33
C THR A 413 -5.84 -18.74 -3.14
N LYS A 414 -7.09 -19.06 -3.48
CA LYS A 414 -7.45 -20.26 -4.26
C LYS A 414 -6.74 -20.31 -5.62
N SER A 415 -6.45 -19.16 -6.20
CA SER A 415 -5.76 -19.04 -7.48
C SER A 415 -4.24 -18.93 -7.34
N LEU A 416 -3.68 -18.89 -6.11
CA LEU A 416 -2.24 -18.73 -5.89
C LEU A 416 -1.44 -19.89 -6.49
N GLU A 417 -1.80 -21.13 -6.18
CA GLU A 417 -1.10 -22.31 -6.70
C GLU A 417 -1.24 -22.38 -8.23
N THR A 418 -2.43 -22.11 -8.75
CA THR A 418 -2.68 -22.00 -10.19
C THR A 418 -1.83 -20.92 -10.84
N ALA A 419 -1.70 -19.75 -10.22
CA ALA A 419 -0.91 -18.62 -10.70
C ALA A 419 0.59 -18.95 -10.72
N LEU A 420 1.12 -19.49 -9.63
CA LEU A 420 2.52 -19.91 -9.55
C LEU A 420 2.83 -20.96 -10.63
N ASN A 421 2.00 -22.00 -10.76
CA ASN A 421 2.15 -23.02 -11.78
C ASN A 421 2.05 -22.44 -13.20
N HIS A 422 1.07 -21.57 -13.45
CA HIS A 422 0.89 -20.94 -14.76
C HIS A 422 2.09 -20.08 -15.15
N LEU A 423 2.70 -19.38 -14.20
CA LEU A 423 3.85 -18.52 -14.41
C LEU A 423 5.20 -19.26 -14.34
N GLY A 424 5.20 -20.54 -13.95
CA GLY A 424 6.44 -21.31 -13.75
C GLY A 424 7.25 -20.82 -12.55
N LEU A 425 6.56 -20.31 -11.53
CA LEU A 425 7.13 -19.81 -10.28
C LEU A 425 6.87 -20.80 -9.14
N THR A 426 7.64 -20.67 -8.08
CA THR A 426 7.53 -21.49 -6.87
C THR A 426 7.20 -20.62 -5.66
N MET A 427 6.81 -21.25 -4.55
CA MET A 427 6.64 -20.54 -3.28
C MET A 427 7.94 -19.84 -2.82
N SER A 428 9.12 -20.35 -3.20
CA SER A 428 10.39 -19.70 -2.87
C SER A 428 10.59 -18.37 -3.60
N ASP A 429 10.00 -18.20 -4.78
CA ASP A 429 10.10 -16.95 -5.54
C ASP A 429 9.30 -15.81 -4.89
N LEU A 430 8.20 -16.14 -4.17
CA LEU A 430 7.39 -15.16 -3.45
C LEU A 430 8.20 -14.33 -2.45
N HIS A 431 9.13 -14.96 -1.74
CA HIS A 431 9.94 -14.27 -0.72
C HIS A 431 10.77 -13.16 -1.38
N GLY A 432 11.41 -13.46 -2.51
CA GLY A 432 12.19 -12.47 -3.25
C GLY A 432 11.33 -11.34 -3.82
N PHE A 433 10.04 -11.57 -4.10
CA PHE A 433 9.12 -10.51 -4.49
C PHE A 433 8.68 -9.65 -3.30
N VAL A 434 8.45 -10.24 -2.12
CA VAL A 434 8.09 -9.48 -0.91
C VAL A 434 9.19 -8.50 -0.52
N ASP A 435 10.46 -8.87 -0.67
CA ASP A 435 11.60 -7.98 -0.39
C ASP A 435 11.67 -6.75 -1.33
N LEU A 436 11.00 -6.81 -2.49
CA LEU A 436 10.97 -5.74 -3.49
C LEU A 436 9.84 -4.72 -3.27
N ILE A 437 8.99 -4.92 -2.25
CA ILE A 437 7.94 -3.96 -1.91
C ILE A 437 8.61 -2.64 -1.46
N PRO A 438 8.40 -1.52 -2.16
CA PRO A 438 9.09 -0.27 -1.87
C PRO A 438 8.54 0.37 -0.58
N VAL A 439 9.19 0.16 0.57
CA VAL A 439 8.72 0.68 1.87
C VAL A 439 9.26 2.08 2.20
N ASN A 440 10.48 2.41 1.75
CA ASN A 440 11.15 3.70 2.07
C ASN A 440 10.93 4.81 1.03
N ALA A 441 10.25 4.48 -0.06
CA ALA A 441 9.83 5.45 -1.06
C ALA A 441 8.64 6.32 -0.60
N ILE A 442 8.02 5.93 0.51
CA ILE A 442 6.69 6.33 0.96
C ILE A 442 6.84 7.22 2.20
N ASN A 443 7.56 8.34 2.06
CA ASN A 443 7.51 9.41 3.06
C ASN A 443 6.69 10.57 2.49
N LEU A 444 5.39 10.58 2.82
CA LEU A 444 4.43 11.62 2.42
C LEU A 444 4.85 13.03 2.87
N ASP A 445 5.69 13.12 3.90
CA ASP A 445 6.17 14.39 4.42
C ASP A 445 7.07 15.13 3.41
N ASP A 446 7.87 14.45 2.58
CA ASP A 446 8.72 15.11 1.57
C ASP A 446 7.93 15.63 0.36
N MET A 447 6.85 14.93 -0.02
CA MET A 447 5.97 15.37 -1.11
C MET A 447 5.07 16.55 -0.71
N LEU A 448 4.75 16.69 0.58
CA LEU A 448 3.93 17.79 1.13
C LEU A 448 4.79 18.97 1.62
N ALA A 449 6.02 18.74 2.10
CA ALA A 449 6.95 19.81 2.47
C ALA A 449 7.32 20.70 1.27
N SER A 450 7.34 20.15 0.06
CA SER A 450 7.57 20.88 -1.20
C SER A 450 6.40 21.74 -1.68
N GLN A 451 5.29 21.85 -0.93
CA GLN A 451 4.18 22.79 -1.21
C GLN A 451 4.17 24.03 -0.29
N LYS A 452 5.15 24.18 0.60
CA LYS A 452 5.25 25.32 1.54
C LYS A 452 6.52 26.16 1.40
N ALA A 453 7.25 26.05 0.29
CA ALA A 453 8.39 26.92 -0.01
C ALA A 453 8.09 27.79 -1.24
#